data_AF-I0QYR7-F1
#
_entry.id   AF-I0QYR7-F1
#
_cell.length_a   1.000
_cell.length_b   1.000
_cell.length_c   1.000
_cell.angle_alpha   90.00
_cell.angle_beta   90.00
_cell.angle_gamma   90.00
#
_symmetry.space_group_name_H-M   'P 1'
#
loop_
_entity.id
_entity.type
_entity.pdbx_description
1 polymer ?
#
loop_
_entity_poly.entity_id
_entity_poly.type
_entity_poly.pdbx_seq_one_letter_code
_entity_poly.pdbx_strand_id
1 'polypeptide(L)'
;MANGFPEGNFRLINKDTGHCLASFYGGQSYGQQDAYDRLTGEKGSITYSHTNDRVFGIRSKPQGEDIELWWFDSSKDSWGTPKNYLYNLITDIRSRWVLQPNSAQSYSPSPIGPKLEDFVTPGGNFMEVYSAYQRIENRRYDFEEMRNVPEKYQKQYLSRFDEQTRKDYELFVKMYPADAPQKFSYPLKDITEPAVGLRMFGAGREGVKSWRYEDGFIYVSGDWYTVLTIAYKTDSDEAVAVLTKRGAPNQQWKFS
;
A
#
# COMPACT_ATOMS: atom_id res chain seq x y z
N MET A 1 9.66 -23.25 0.38
CA MET A 1 9.46 -21.79 0.19
C MET A 1 10.02 -21.36 -1.16
N ALA A 2 9.22 -20.67 -1.98
CA ALA A 2 9.63 -20.17 -3.29
C ALA A 2 9.56 -18.63 -3.31
N ASN A 3 10.63 -17.97 -3.78
CA ASN A 3 10.78 -16.50 -3.70
C ASN A 3 10.43 -15.91 -2.33
N GLY A 4 10.73 -16.63 -1.25
CA GLY A 4 10.45 -16.24 0.13
C GLY A 4 8.99 -16.38 0.59
N PHE A 5 8.06 -16.75 -0.29
CA PHE A 5 6.68 -17.01 0.11
C PHE A 5 6.51 -18.42 0.71
N PRO A 6 5.55 -18.60 1.64
CA PRO A 6 5.18 -19.90 2.19
C PRO A 6 4.64 -20.84 1.12
N GLU A 7 4.71 -22.14 1.41
CA GLU A 7 3.95 -23.14 0.66
C GLU A 7 2.49 -23.18 1.16
N GLY A 8 1.56 -23.54 0.28
CA GLY A 8 0.13 -23.58 0.59
C GLY A 8 -0.53 -22.20 0.59
N ASN A 9 -1.67 -22.11 1.26
CA ASN A 9 -2.46 -20.89 1.38
C ASN A 9 -2.01 -20.08 2.60
N PHE A 10 -1.94 -18.76 2.46
CA PHE A 10 -1.54 -17.85 3.52
C PHE A 10 -2.25 -16.50 3.41
N ARG A 11 -2.31 -15.76 4.51
CA ARG A 11 -2.73 -14.36 4.53
C ARG A 11 -1.53 -13.43 4.44
N LEU A 12 -1.74 -12.26 3.85
CA LEU A 12 -0.75 -11.19 3.76
C LEU A 12 -1.10 -10.11 4.78
N ILE A 13 -0.38 -10.09 5.90
CA ILE A 13 -0.67 -9.20 7.02
C ILE A 13 0.48 -8.23 7.21
N ASN A 14 0.16 -6.95 7.23
CA ASN A 14 1.14 -5.92 7.54
C ASN A 14 1.53 -6.00 9.03
N LYS A 15 2.82 -6.11 9.33
CA LYS A 15 3.33 -6.27 10.70
C LYS A 15 3.04 -5.04 11.56
N ASP A 16 3.14 -3.86 10.96
CA ASP A 16 3.09 -2.59 11.69
C ASP A 16 1.64 -2.18 11.98
N THR A 17 0.73 -2.42 11.03
CA THR A 17 -0.66 -1.93 11.12
C THR A 17 -1.69 -3.03 11.37
N GLY A 18 -1.35 -4.31 11.18
CA GLY A 18 -2.29 -5.44 11.28
C GLY A 18 -3.27 -5.57 10.11
N HIS A 19 -3.22 -4.66 9.12
CA HIS A 19 -4.06 -4.73 7.93
C HIS A 19 -3.78 -6.00 7.13
N CYS A 20 -4.85 -6.58 6.56
CA CYS A 20 -4.79 -7.80 5.75
C CYS A 20 -5.21 -7.50 4.31
N LEU A 21 -4.46 -7.99 3.34
CA LEU A 21 -4.86 -7.90 1.94
C LEU A 21 -6.00 -8.86 1.63
N ALA A 22 -6.98 -8.38 0.87
CA ALA A 22 -8.14 -9.13 0.48
C ALA A 22 -8.53 -8.87 -0.98
N SER A 23 -9.26 -9.83 -1.54
CA SER A 23 -9.89 -9.72 -2.84
C SER A 23 -11.40 -9.67 -2.65
N PHE A 24 -12.04 -8.53 -2.89
CA PHE A 24 -13.48 -8.36 -2.75
C PHE A 24 -14.21 -8.66 -4.06
N TYR A 25 -15.52 -8.86 -3.97
CA TYR A 25 -16.38 -8.96 -5.14
C TYR A 25 -16.69 -7.57 -5.68
N GLY A 26 -16.39 -7.32 -6.97
CA GLY A 26 -16.66 -6.03 -7.64
C GLY A 26 -18.12 -5.78 -8.04
N GLY A 27 -19.07 -6.50 -7.43
CA GLY A 27 -20.50 -6.49 -7.79
C GLY A 27 -20.94 -7.69 -8.65
N GLN A 28 -22.19 -7.67 -9.10
CA GLN A 28 -22.76 -8.63 -10.05
C GLN A 28 -23.29 -7.89 -11.28
N SER A 29 -22.94 -8.35 -12.48
CA SER A 29 -23.57 -7.93 -13.73
C SER A 29 -24.58 -8.99 -14.17
N TYR A 30 -25.72 -8.55 -14.70
CA TYR A 30 -26.76 -9.44 -15.23
C TYR A 30 -26.68 -9.43 -16.76
N GLY A 31 -26.71 -10.61 -17.35
CA GLY A 31 -26.69 -10.80 -18.78
C GLY A 31 -27.81 -11.73 -19.23
N GLN A 32 -28.16 -11.63 -20.50
CA GLN A 32 -29.17 -12.46 -21.13
C GLN A 32 -28.56 -13.02 -22.40
N GLN A 33 -28.54 -14.35 -22.54
CA GLN A 33 -28.04 -15.02 -23.74
C GLN A 33 -29.16 -15.81 -24.39
N ASP A 34 -29.25 -15.68 -25.71
CA ASP A 34 -30.09 -16.54 -26.54
C ASP A 34 -29.61 -17.98 -26.41
N ALA A 35 -30.51 -18.86 -25.97
CA ALA A 35 -30.26 -20.29 -25.87
C ALA A 35 -31.17 -21.01 -26.84
N TYR A 36 -30.63 -22.03 -27.51
CA TYR A 36 -31.40 -22.86 -28.43
C TYR A 36 -31.57 -24.23 -27.80
N ASP A 37 -32.82 -24.67 -27.69
CA ASP A 37 -33.10 -26.05 -27.35
C ASP A 37 -32.66 -26.94 -28.53
N ARG A 38 -31.72 -27.85 -28.26
CA ARG A 38 -31.07 -28.66 -29.28
C ARG A 38 -31.99 -29.73 -29.90
N LEU A 39 -33.12 -30.04 -29.25
CA LEU A 39 -34.09 -31.05 -29.68
C LEU A 39 -35.29 -30.44 -30.41
N THR A 40 -35.72 -29.24 -30.02
CA THR A 40 -36.93 -28.59 -30.58
C THR A 40 -36.63 -27.40 -31.48
N GLY A 41 -35.41 -26.86 -31.44
CA GLY A 41 -35.02 -25.67 -32.21
C GLY A 41 -35.62 -24.36 -31.71
N GLU A 42 -36.37 -24.40 -30.60
CA GLU A 42 -36.97 -23.20 -30.00
C GLU A 42 -35.88 -22.28 -29.43
N LYS A 43 -36.07 -20.99 -29.70
CA LYS A 43 -35.18 -19.92 -29.24
C LYS A 43 -35.68 -19.42 -27.89
N GLY A 44 -35.02 -19.85 -26.83
CA GLY A 44 -35.23 -19.39 -25.47
C GLY A 44 -34.22 -18.33 -25.06
N SER A 45 -34.41 -17.80 -23.86
CA SER A 45 -33.48 -16.85 -23.27
C SER A 45 -33.09 -17.31 -21.87
N ILE A 46 -31.79 -17.45 -21.62
CA ILE A 46 -31.26 -17.75 -20.30
C ILE A 46 -30.74 -16.45 -19.70
N THR A 47 -31.36 -16.04 -18.60
CA THR A 47 -30.83 -14.98 -17.74
C THR A 47 -29.73 -15.58 -16.87
N TYR A 48 -28.57 -14.94 -16.83
CA TYR A 48 -27.49 -15.30 -15.92
C TYR A 48 -27.00 -14.06 -15.17
N SER A 49 -26.57 -14.26 -13.94
CA SER A 49 -25.79 -13.27 -13.19
C SER A 49 -24.32 -13.70 -13.19
N HIS A 50 -23.42 -12.76 -13.44
CA HIS A 50 -21.98 -12.96 -13.31
C HIS A 50 -21.45 -12.07 -12.21
N THR A 51 -20.64 -12.65 -11.33
CA THR A 51 -19.86 -11.86 -10.38
C THR A 51 -18.79 -11.10 -11.16
N ASN A 52 -18.76 -9.78 -11.01
CA ASN A 52 -17.80 -8.91 -11.67
C ASN A 52 -16.37 -9.23 -11.26
N ASP A 53 -15.43 -8.71 -12.06
CA ASP A 53 -14.00 -8.68 -11.77
C ASP A 53 -13.74 -8.47 -10.27
N ARG A 54 -12.78 -9.23 -9.74
CA ARG A 54 -12.41 -9.10 -8.33
C ARG A 54 -11.80 -7.72 -8.11
N VAL A 55 -12.11 -7.12 -6.97
CA VAL A 55 -11.58 -5.81 -6.58
C VAL A 55 -10.55 -6.01 -5.49
N PHE A 56 -9.41 -5.35 -5.63
CA PHE A 56 -8.39 -5.39 -4.59
C PHE A 56 -8.86 -4.53 -3.42
N GLY A 57 -8.65 -5.00 -2.20
CA GLY A 57 -8.88 -4.16 -1.03
C GLY A 57 -8.15 -4.67 0.21
N ILE A 58 -8.45 -4.01 1.32
CA ILE A 58 -7.72 -4.17 2.57
C ILE A 58 -8.75 -4.26 3.70
N ARG A 59 -8.52 -5.19 4.61
CA ARG A 59 -9.23 -5.26 5.89
C ARG A 59 -8.34 -4.72 6.99
N SER A 60 -8.95 -4.06 7.99
CA SER A 60 -8.23 -3.57 9.17
C SER A 60 -7.60 -4.68 10.01
N LYS A 61 -8.15 -5.90 9.94
CA LYS A 61 -7.61 -7.12 10.52
C LYS A 61 -8.10 -8.34 9.75
N PRO A 62 -7.39 -9.49 9.82
CA PRO A 62 -7.88 -10.75 9.31
C PRO A 62 -9.23 -11.12 9.94
N GLN A 63 -10.15 -11.59 9.12
CA GLN A 63 -11.47 -12.08 9.51
C GLN A 63 -11.61 -13.59 9.31
N GLY A 64 -10.62 -14.26 8.74
CA GLY A 64 -10.63 -15.71 8.57
C GLY A 64 -11.34 -16.17 7.30
N GLU A 65 -11.65 -15.25 6.38
CA GLU A 65 -12.39 -15.54 5.16
C GLU A 65 -11.46 -15.93 4.00
N ASP A 66 -11.97 -16.74 3.07
CA ASP A 66 -11.20 -17.20 1.90
C ASP A 66 -10.76 -16.07 0.97
N ILE A 67 -11.48 -14.93 0.99
CA ILE A 67 -11.10 -13.75 0.23
C ILE A 67 -9.74 -13.16 0.64
N GLU A 68 -9.25 -13.51 1.83
CA GLU A 68 -7.97 -13.10 2.40
C GLU A 68 -6.85 -14.10 2.11
N LEU A 69 -7.18 -15.27 1.55
CA LEU A 69 -6.22 -16.33 1.30
C LEU A 69 -5.55 -16.12 -0.05
N TRP A 70 -4.23 -16.22 -0.03
CA TRP A 70 -3.34 -16.11 -1.17
C TRP A 70 -2.49 -17.37 -1.27
N TRP A 71 -2.00 -17.67 -2.47
CA TRP A 71 -1.03 -18.72 -2.69
C TRP A 71 -0.03 -18.28 -3.76
N PHE A 72 1.18 -18.81 -3.69
CA PHE A 72 2.27 -18.44 -4.58
C PHE A 72 2.55 -19.55 -5.59
N ASP A 73 2.46 -19.23 -6.89
CA ASP A 73 2.77 -20.16 -7.97
C ASP A 73 4.19 -19.94 -8.49
N SER A 74 5.11 -20.82 -8.11
CA SER A 74 6.46 -20.87 -8.67
C SER A 74 6.62 -21.89 -9.79
N SER A 75 5.52 -22.45 -10.32
CA SER A 75 5.59 -23.37 -11.46
C SER A 75 6.19 -22.68 -12.68
N LYS A 76 6.81 -23.49 -13.53
CA LYS A 76 7.32 -23.05 -14.81
C LYS A 76 6.16 -22.94 -15.81
N ASP A 77 6.19 -21.91 -16.65
CA ASP A 77 5.35 -21.83 -17.83
C ASP A 77 5.80 -22.83 -18.93
N SER A 78 5.13 -22.81 -20.08
CA SER A 78 5.46 -23.66 -21.23
C SER A 78 6.87 -23.45 -21.78
N TRP A 79 7.51 -22.33 -21.45
CA TRP A 79 8.87 -21.97 -21.87
C TRP A 79 9.91 -22.27 -20.79
N GLY A 80 9.51 -22.88 -19.67
CA GLY A 80 10.41 -23.20 -18.56
C GLY A 80 10.68 -22.03 -17.62
N THR A 81 10.02 -20.88 -17.81
CA THR A 81 10.21 -19.68 -16.99
C THR A 81 9.34 -19.76 -15.75
N PRO A 82 9.90 -19.61 -14.53
CA PRO A 82 9.09 -19.58 -13.31
C PRO A 82 8.11 -18.39 -13.34
N LYS A 83 6.82 -18.67 -13.18
CA LYS A 83 5.78 -17.63 -13.15
C LYS A 83 6.00 -16.68 -11.97
N ASN A 84 6.14 -17.25 -10.77
CA ASN A 84 6.32 -16.51 -9.52
C ASN A 84 5.16 -15.52 -9.26
N TYR A 85 3.93 -15.96 -9.51
CA TYR A 85 2.74 -15.12 -9.39
C TYR A 85 2.07 -15.30 -8.03
N LEU A 86 1.50 -14.22 -7.50
CA LEU A 86 0.80 -14.20 -6.24
C LEU A 86 -0.71 -14.21 -6.50
N TYR A 87 -1.33 -15.38 -6.35
CA TYR A 87 -2.74 -15.61 -6.64
C TYR A 87 -3.59 -15.42 -5.39
N ASN A 88 -4.82 -14.93 -5.57
CA ASN A 88 -5.86 -15.08 -4.56
C ASN A 88 -6.49 -16.48 -4.69
N LEU A 89 -6.90 -17.07 -3.56
CA LEU A 89 -7.53 -18.39 -3.53
C LEU A 89 -8.86 -18.40 -4.30
N ILE A 90 -9.65 -17.32 -4.17
CA ILE A 90 -10.93 -17.23 -4.85
C ILE A 90 -10.70 -17.00 -6.35
N THR A 91 -11.15 -17.96 -7.14
CA THR A 91 -11.16 -17.91 -8.59
C THR A 91 -12.60 -17.77 -9.10
N ASP A 92 -12.76 -17.17 -10.27
CA ASP A 92 -13.99 -17.30 -11.04
C ASP A 92 -13.83 -18.40 -12.09
N ILE A 93 -14.95 -18.92 -12.62
CA ILE A 93 -14.99 -19.94 -13.67
C ILE A 93 -14.18 -19.56 -14.92
N ARG A 94 -13.95 -18.26 -15.15
CA ARG A 94 -13.21 -17.74 -16.31
C ARG A 94 -11.79 -17.28 -15.99
N SER A 95 -11.50 -16.96 -14.73
CA SER A 95 -10.27 -16.25 -14.37
C SER A 95 -9.74 -16.66 -13.00
N ARG A 96 -8.44 -16.95 -12.96
CA ARG A 96 -7.66 -16.89 -11.72
C ARG A 96 -7.14 -15.47 -11.55
N TRP A 97 -7.18 -14.96 -10.32
CA TRP A 97 -6.85 -13.57 -10.02
C TRP A 97 -5.49 -13.48 -9.33
N VAL A 98 -4.64 -12.59 -9.82
CA VAL A 98 -3.31 -12.31 -9.25
C VAL A 98 -3.22 -10.88 -8.76
N LEU A 99 -2.35 -10.66 -7.76
CA LEU A 99 -1.98 -9.33 -7.30
C LEU A 99 -1.09 -8.66 -8.35
N GLN A 100 -1.38 -7.40 -8.67
CA GLN A 100 -0.69 -6.69 -9.74
C GLN A 100 -0.52 -5.20 -9.38
N PRO A 101 0.63 -4.57 -9.72
CA PRO A 101 0.75 -3.13 -9.71
C PRO A 101 -0.28 -2.48 -10.64
N ASN A 102 -0.96 -1.45 -10.14
CA ASN A 102 -1.91 -0.66 -10.90
C ASN A 102 -1.24 0.61 -11.41
N SER A 103 -0.51 0.51 -12.53
CA SER A 103 0.18 1.65 -13.14
C SER A 103 -0.73 2.82 -13.53
N ALA A 104 -2.06 2.58 -13.67
CA ALA A 104 -3.04 3.63 -13.93
C ALA A 104 -3.47 4.39 -12.65
N GLN A 105 -3.18 3.84 -11.48
CA GLN A 105 -3.42 4.46 -10.18
C GLN A 105 -2.07 4.84 -9.58
N SER A 106 -1.49 5.91 -10.12
CA SER A 106 -0.33 6.56 -9.51
C SER A 106 -0.80 7.65 -8.56
N TYR A 107 -0.20 7.68 -7.37
CA TYR A 107 -0.35 8.78 -6.43
C TYR A 107 0.83 9.70 -6.62
N SER A 108 0.57 10.90 -7.12
CA SER A 108 1.58 11.96 -7.19
C SER A 108 1.78 12.55 -5.79
N PRO A 109 3.02 12.93 -5.43
CA PRO A 109 3.29 13.65 -4.19
C PRO A 109 2.38 14.87 -4.10
N SER A 110 1.54 14.91 -3.07
CA SER A 110 0.76 16.10 -2.76
C SER A 110 1.63 16.97 -1.84
N PRO A 111 1.90 18.23 -2.18
CA PRO A 111 2.75 19.08 -1.35
C PRO A 111 1.93 19.63 -0.17
N ILE A 112 1.49 18.79 0.77
CA ILE A 112 0.65 19.24 1.90
C ILE A 112 0.99 18.49 3.20
N GLY A 113 2.10 18.92 3.81
CA GLY A 113 2.20 18.99 5.28
C GLY A 113 1.23 20.05 5.84
N PRO A 114 1.32 20.45 7.11
CA PRO A 114 0.47 21.53 7.62
C PRO A 114 0.64 22.78 6.72
N LYS A 115 -0.42 23.56 6.49
CA LYS A 115 -0.39 24.67 5.53
C LYS A 115 0.80 25.57 5.86
N LEU A 116 1.81 25.60 4.98
CA LEU A 116 3.05 26.32 5.25
C LEU A 116 2.80 27.81 5.48
N GLU A 117 1.73 28.33 4.89
CA GLU A 117 1.18 29.68 5.09
C GLU A 117 0.93 30.01 6.57
N ASP A 118 0.51 29.04 7.38
CA ASP A 118 0.22 29.23 8.81
C ASP A 118 1.50 29.42 9.66
N PHE A 119 2.67 29.13 9.09
CA PHE A 119 3.98 29.27 9.74
C PHE A 119 4.81 30.44 9.19
N VAL A 120 4.29 31.17 8.19
CA VAL A 120 4.92 32.40 7.71
C VAL A 120 4.58 33.53 8.67
N THR A 121 5.58 34.08 9.36
CA THR A 121 5.39 35.27 10.21
C THR A 121 4.97 36.47 9.36
N PRO A 122 4.22 37.46 9.88
CA PRO A 122 3.95 38.70 9.15
C PRO A 122 5.24 39.35 8.65
N GLY A 123 5.39 39.46 7.32
CA GLY A 123 6.62 39.95 6.66
C GLY A 123 7.70 38.89 6.38
N GLY A 124 7.44 37.61 6.67
CA GLY A 124 8.34 36.49 6.43
C GLY A 124 8.30 35.94 5.00
N ASN A 125 9.34 35.18 4.62
CA ASN A 125 9.49 34.62 3.28
C ASN A 125 8.99 33.17 3.22
N PHE A 126 8.01 32.90 2.35
CA PHE A 126 7.47 31.56 2.11
C PHE A 126 8.55 30.53 1.70
N MET A 127 9.54 30.94 0.90
CA MET A 127 10.60 30.03 0.44
C MET A 127 11.53 29.59 1.57
N GLU A 128 11.69 30.40 2.63
CA GLU A 128 12.46 30.02 3.82
C GLU A 128 11.71 28.96 4.63
N VAL A 129 10.40 29.13 4.81
CA VAL A 129 9.53 28.14 5.48
C VAL A 129 9.46 26.84 4.69
N TYR A 130 9.33 26.91 3.36
CA TYR A 130 9.35 25.74 2.48
C TYR A 130 10.69 24.98 2.56
N SER A 131 11.80 25.70 2.55
CA SER A 131 13.13 25.09 2.69
C SER A 131 13.32 24.44 4.06
N ALA A 132 12.79 25.05 5.12
CA ALA A 132 12.79 24.46 6.46
C ALA A 132 11.92 23.21 6.55
N TYR A 133 10.73 23.23 5.94
CA TYR A 133 9.85 22.07 5.85
C TYR A 133 10.54 20.88 5.17
N GLN A 134 11.22 21.09 4.04
CA GLN A 134 11.95 20.01 3.38
C GLN A 134 13.07 19.43 4.25
N ARG A 135 13.79 20.25 5.02
CA ARG A 135 14.80 19.76 5.98
C ARG A 135 14.18 18.97 7.11
N ILE A 136 13.01 19.38 7.61
CA ILE A 136 12.27 18.69 8.66
C ILE A 136 11.75 17.34 8.17
N GLU A 137 11.10 17.28 7.01
CA GLU A 137 10.59 16.01 6.48
C GLU A 137 11.70 14.99 6.24
N ASN A 138 12.84 15.43 5.72
CA ASN A 138 14.01 14.58 5.52
C ASN A 138 14.61 14.03 6.82
N ARG A 139 14.31 14.66 7.97
CA ARG A 139 14.83 14.30 9.30
C ARG A 139 13.72 13.96 10.29
N ARG A 140 12.51 13.69 9.79
CA ARG A 140 11.32 13.53 10.62
C ARG A 140 11.49 12.41 11.64
N TYR A 141 12.12 11.31 11.25
CA TYR A 141 12.41 10.20 12.14
C TYR A 141 13.37 10.59 13.28
N ASP A 142 14.45 11.31 12.98
CA ASP A 142 15.40 11.80 14.00
C ASP A 142 14.70 12.76 14.98
N PHE A 143 13.80 13.60 14.48
CA PHE A 143 13.06 14.55 15.30
C PHE A 143 11.97 13.89 16.15
N GLU A 144 11.36 12.81 15.65
CA GLU A 144 10.49 11.95 16.46
C GLU A 144 11.27 11.27 17.60
N GLU A 145 12.48 10.78 17.32
CA GLU A 145 13.36 10.22 18.36
C GLU A 145 13.75 11.29 19.40
N MET A 146 14.10 12.50 18.95
CA MET A 146 14.36 13.66 19.82
C MET A 146 13.17 14.02 20.71
N ARG A 147 11.96 13.96 20.18
CA ARG A 147 10.72 14.25 20.92
C ARG A 147 10.46 13.25 22.03
N ASN A 148 10.85 12.00 21.83
CA ASN A 148 10.68 10.92 22.81
C ASN A 148 11.76 10.90 23.91
N VAL A 149 12.77 11.78 23.85
CA VAL A 149 13.74 11.95 24.94
C VAL A 149 13.02 12.49 26.18
N PRO A 150 13.16 11.86 27.36
CA PRO A 150 12.51 12.35 28.58
C PRO A 150 12.85 13.83 28.83
N GLU A 151 11.85 14.63 29.18
CA GLU A 151 11.95 16.09 29.30
C GLU A 151 13.16 16.56 30.14
N LYS A 152 13.44 15.83 31.24
CA LYS A 152 14.60 16.07 32.12
C LYS A 152 15.97 16.00 31.42
N TYR A 153 16.07 15.34 30.27
CA TYR A 153 17.29 15.20 29.46
C TYR A 153 17.25 16.01 28.17
N GLN A 154 16.08 16.54 27.77
CA GLN A 154 15.88 17.13 26.46
C GLN A 154 16.81 18.33 26.22
N LYS A 155 17.01 19.19 27.22
CA LYS A 155 17.93 20.34 27.11
C LYS A 155 19.39 19.93 26.89
N GLN A 156 19.85 18.87 27.57
CA GLN A 156 21.21 18.33 27.42
C GLN A 156 21.37 17.56 26.10
N TYR A 157 20.30 16.92 25.63
CA TYR A 157 20.29 16.22 24.35
C TYR A 157 20.36 17.22 23.19
N LEU A 158 19.50 18.25 23.22
CA LEU A 158 19.44 19.29 22.18
C LEU A 158 20.72 20.12 22.09
N SER A 159 21.48 20.30 23.19
CA SER A 159 22.74 21.04 23.15
C SER A 159 23.85 20.37 22.33
N ARG A 160 23.66 19.12 21.90
CA ARG A 160 24.61 18.38 21.05
C ARG A 160 24.47 18.73 19.57
N PHE A 161 23.37 19.38 19.19
CA PHE A 161 23.07 19.70 17.80
C PHE A 161 23.40 21.16 17.49
N ASP A 162 23.71 21.42 16.22
CA ASP A 162 23.91 22.76 15.72
C ASP A 162 22.65 23.63 15.85
N GLU A 163 22.81 24.94 15.65
CA GLU A 163 21.72 25.90 15.77
C GLU A 163 20.60 25.66 14.74
N GLN A 164 20.93 25.26 13.52
CA GLN A 164 19.94 25.03 12.46
C GLN A 164 19.08 23.80 12.76
N THR A 165 19.71 22.71 13.19
CA THR A 165 19.02 21.50 13.65
C THR A 165 18.06 21.80 14.79
N ARG A 166 18.46 22.63 15.76
CA ARG A 166 17.60 23.02 16.88
C ARG A 166 16.39 23.85 16.42
N LYS A 167 16.60 24.80 15.51
CA LYS A 167 15.51 25.60 14.91
C LYS A 167 14.54 24.75 14.10
N ASP A 168 15.06 23.81 13.31
CA ASP A 168 14.25 22.88 12.53
C ASP A 168 13.45 21.94 13.48
N TYR A 169 14.03 21.49 14.59
CA TYR A 169 13.32 20.71 15.62
C TYR A 169 12.23 21.51 16.34
N GLU A 170 12.48 22.78 16.69
CA GLU A 170 11.45 23.64 17.29
C GLU A 170 10.26 23.86 16.34
N LEU A 171 10.55 24.05 15.05
CA LEU A 171 9.51 24.14 14.02
C LEU A 171 8.79 22.81 13.84
N PHE A 172 9.49 21.68 13.86
CA PHE A 172 8.89 20.34 13.86
C PHE A 172 7.90 20.15 15.03
N VAL A 173 8.26 20.52 16.26
CA VAL A 173 7.36 20.41 17.42
C VAL A 173 6.10 21.27 17.25
N LYS A 174 6.22 22.44 16.61
CA LYS A 174 5.07 23.29 16.27
C LYS A 174 4.20 22.71 15.16
N MET A 175 4.82 22.09 14.15
CA MET A 175 4.13 21.45 13.02
C MET A 175 3.45 20.13 13.42
N TYR A 176 4.02 19.43 14.40
CA TYR A 176 3.60 18.11 14.86
C TYR A 176 3.43 18.07 16.40
N PRO A 177 2.37 18.71 16.93
CA PRO A 177 2.08 18.71 18.37
C PRO A 177 2.01 17.29 18.95
N ALA A 178 2.51 17.08 20.17
CA ALA A 178 2.54 15.76 20.81
C ALA A 178 1.14 15.24 21.22
N ASP A 179 0.19 16.15 21.38
CA ASP A 179 -1.23 15.91 21.66
C ASP A 179 -2.08 15.78 20.39
N ALA A 180 -1.50 16.03 19.21
CA ALA A 180 -2.13 15.60 17.97
C ALA A 180 -2.18 14.07 18.00
N PRO A 181 -3.33 13.43 17.74
CA PRO A 181 -3.45 11.99 17.79
C PRO A 181 -2.39 11.37 16.87
N GLN A 182 -1.41 10.66 17.46
CA GLN A 182 -0.48 9.81 16.72
C GLN A 182 -1.28 8.67 16.11
N LYS A 183 -1.90 8.92 14.97
CA LYS A 183 -2.14 7.86 14.01
C LYS A 183 -0.77 7.50 13.46
N PHE A 184 -0.40 6.23 13.51
CA PHE A 184 0.63 5.64 12.64
C PHE A 184 0.18 5.68 11.16
N SER A 185 -0.45 6.79 10.75
CA SER A 185 -0.79 7.06 9.37
C SER A 185 0.52 7.40 8.69
N TYR A 186 0.92 6.55 7.76
CA TYR A 186 1.75 6.98 6.64
C TYR A 186 0.76 7.49 5.59
N PRO A 187 0.30 8.75 5.66
CA PRO A 187 -0.71 9.22 4.72
C PRO A 187 -0.08 9.28 3.32
N LEU A 188 -0.89 9.05 2.29
CA LEU A 188 -0.50 9.12 0.90
C LEU A 188 0.15 10.46 0.55
N LYS A 189 -0.28 11.55 1.22
CA LYS A 189 0.29 12.89 1.02
C LYS A 189 1.76 13.00 1.46
N ASP A 190 2.21 12.16 2.39
CA ASP A 190 3.58 12.18 2.90
C ASP A 190 4.53 11.35 2.00
N ILE A 191 4.01 10.72 0.94
CA ILE A 191 4.81 10.00 -0.05
C ILE A 191 5.35 11.00 -1.06
N THR A 192 6.66 11.23 -1.02
CA THR A 192 7.36 12.23 -1.85
C THR A 192 7.73 11.70 -3.25
N GLU A 193 7.60 10.41 -3.48
CA GLU A 193 7.85 9.72 -4.76
C GLU A 193 6.55 9.13 -5.33
N PRO A 194 6.45 8.84 -6.64
CA PRO A 194 5.26 8.24 -7.22
C PRO A 194 4.90 6.90 -6.54
N ALA A 195 3.76 6.85 -5.86
CA ALA A 195 3.24 5.60 -5.29
C ALA A 195 2.39 4.88 -6.35
N VAL A 196 2.61 3.58 -6.53
CA VAL A 196 1.81 2.77 -7.49
C VAL A 196 0.78 1.95 -6.72
N GLY A 197 -0.50 2.13 -6.99
CA GLY A 197 -1.57 1.35 -6.38
C GLY A 197 -1.50 -0.14 -6.73
N LEU A 198 -2.38 -0.93 -6.13
CA LEU A 198 -2.54 -2.35 -6.45
C LEU A 198 -3.92 -2.65 -7.00
N ARG A 199 -4.02 -3.74 -7.77
CA ARG A 199 -5.28 -4.26 -8.31
C ARG A 199 -5.28 -5.78 -8.37
N MET A 200 -6.48 -6.35 -8.53
CA MET A 200 -6.62 -7.72 -9.02
C MET A 200 -6.49 -7.71 -10.54
N PHE A 201 -5.80 -8.71 -11.08
CA PHE A 201 -5.61 -8.85 -12.52
C PHE A 201 -5.82 -10.30 -12.94
N GLY A 202 -6.37 -10.52 -14.14
CA GLY A 202 -6.58 -11.87 -14.65
C GLY A 202 -5.25 -12.52 -15.06
N ALA A 203 -4.94 -13.69 -14.50
CA ALA A 203 -3.64 -14.33 -14.67
C ALA A 203 -3.32 -14.80 -16.11
N GLY A 204 -4.34 -14.95 -16.96
CA GLY A 204 -4.19 -15.32 -18.36
C GLY A 204 -3.87 -14.14 -19.29
N ARG A 205 -3.74 -12.92 -18.75
CA ARG A 205 -3.43 -11.72 -19.54
C ARG A 205 -1.92 -11.51 -19.61
N GLU A 206 -1.44 -10.92 -20.70
CA GLU A 206 -0.04 -10.51 -20.81
C GLU A 206 0.31 -9.42 -19.77
N GLY A 207 1.57 -9.41 -19.33
CA GLY A 207 2.11 -8.38 -18.43
C GLY A 207 1.92 -8.64 -16.93
N VAL A 208 1.50 -9.84 -16.53
CA VAL A 208 1.47 -10.25 -15.11
C VAL A 208 2.89 -10.17 -14.52
N LYS A 209 3.00 -9.58 -13.33
CA LYS A 209 4.28 -9.38 -12.65
C LYS A 209 4.59 -10.53 -11.70
N SER A 210 5.85 -10.93 -11.69
CA SER A 210 6.41 -11.86 -10.73
C SER A 210 6.71 -11.16 -9.42
N TRP A 211 6.47 -11.82 -8.29
CA TRP A 211 6.64 -11.26 -6.95
C TRP A 211 7.76 -11.97 -6.18
N ARG A 212 8.32 -11.26 -5.20
CA ARG A 212 9.30 -11.75 -4.25
C ARG A 212 9.03 -11.22 -2.85
N TYR A 213 9.31 -12.07 -1.86
CA TYR A 213 9.35 -11.72 -0.46
C TYR A 213 10.77 -11.93 0.06
N GLU A 214 11.32 -10.95 0.75
CA GLU A 214 12.65 -11.02 1.36
C GLU A 214 12.72 -10.08 2.56
N ASP A 215 13.18 -10.58 3.71
CA ASP A 215 13.34 -9.80 4.96
C ASP A 215 12.10 -8.99 5.37
N GLY A 216 10.91 -9.57 5.18
CA GLY A 216 9.65 -8.91 5.51
C GLY A 216 9.11 -7.96 4.44
N PHE A 217 9.84 -7.71 3.36
CA PHE A 217 9.39 -6.86 2.26
C PHE A 217 8.80 -7.70 1.14
N ILE A 218 7.69 -7.23 0.56
CA ILE A 218 7.08 -7.80 -0.65
C ILE A 218 7.30 -6.82 -1.80
N TYR A 219 7.79 -7.30 -2.94
CA TYR A 219 8.10 -6.45 -4.10
C TYR A 219 8.00 -7.21 -5.42
N VAL A 220 7.97 -6.46 -6.51
CA VAL A 220 7.99 -7.02 -7.87
C VAL A 220 9.41 -7.50 -8.17
N SER A 221 9.55 -8.75 -8.64
CA SER A 221 10.84 -9.32 -9.00
C SER A 221 11.58 -8.42 -9.99
N GLY A 222 12.83 -8.09 -9.66
CA GLY A 222 13.66 -7.16 -10.44
C GLY A 222 13.62 -5.71 -9.95
N ASP A 223 12.66 -5.33 -9.10
CA ASP A 223 12.59 -4.01 -8.46
C ASP A 223 12.58 -4.16 -6.94
N TRP A 224 13.77 -4.28 -6.35
CA TRP A 224 13.91 -4.43 -4.90
C TRP A 224 13.75 -3.10 -4.15
N TYR A 225 13.87 -1.97 -4.85
CA TYR A 225 13.79 -0.63 -4.27
C TYR A 225 12.37 -0.26 -3.92
N THR A 226 11.38 -0.70 -4.70
CA THR A 226 9.97 -0.41 -4.47
C THR A 226 9.25 -1.58 -3.81
N VAL A 227 8.72 -1.38 -2.60
CA VAL A 227 8.11 -2.41 -1.77
C VAL A 227 6.66 -2.08 -1.43
N LEU A 228 5.90 -3.13 -1.16
CA LEU A 228 4.51 -3.06 -0.75
C LEU A 228 4.37 -2.38 0.61
N THR A 229 3.53 -1.37 0.66
CA THR A 229 3.38 -0.44 1.79
C THR A 229 1.90 -0.18 2.06
N ILE A 230 1.52 -0.10 3.34
CA ILE A 230 0.21 0.45 3.74
C ILE A 230 0.33 1.96 3.95
N ALA A 231 -0.43 2.71 3.17
CA ALA A 231 -0.60 4.15 3.33
C ALA A 231 -2.07 4.48 3.63
N TYR A 232 -2.36 5.73 3.99
CA TYR A 232 -3.73 6.16 4.31
C TYR A 232 -4.14 7.33 3.43
N LYS A 233 -5.39 7.40 3.00
CA LYS A 233 -5.86 8.58 2.26
C LYS A 233 -5.75 9.84 3.14
N THR A 234 -5.42 10.96 2.51
CA THR A 234 -5.36 12.26 3.18
C THR A 234 -6.67 12.53 3.91
N ASP A 235 -6.55 12.92 5.18
CA ASP A 235 -7.68 13.28 6.06
C ASP A 235 -8.70 12.15 6.27
N SER A 236 -8.27 10.89 6.11
CA SER A 236 -9.09 9.69 6.27
C SER A 236 -8.32 8.55 6.95
N ASP A 237 -9.05 7.68 7.63
CA ASP A 237 -8.53 6.39 8.14
C ASP A 237 -8.59 5.26 7.10
N GLU A 238 -8.96 5.60 5.86
CA GLU A 238 -9.00 4.64 4.78
C GLU A 238 -7.59 4.23 4.36
N ALA A 239 -7.20 3.02 4.75
CA ALA A 239 -5.96 2.39 4.32
C ALA A 239 -6.00 2.03 2.83
N VAL A 240 -4.88 2.22 2.16
CA VAL A 240 -4.59 1.79 0.80
C VAL A 240 -3.24 1.07 0.76
N ALA A 241 -3.06 0.20 -0.21
CA ALA A 241 -1.82 -0.52 -0.40
C ALA A 241 -1.19 -0.04 -1.71
N VAL A 242 0.07 0.34 -1.59
CA VAL A 242 0.84 0.95 -2.67
C VAL A 242 2.23 0.35 -2.71
N LEU A 243 2.89 0.44 -3.85
CA LEU A 243 4.32 0.24 -3.98
C LEU A 243 5.01 1.60 -3.81
N THR A 244 5.88 1.71 -2.82
CA THR A 244 6.72 2.89 -2.57
C THR A 244 8.15 2.47 -2.30
N LYS A 245 9.08 3.41 -2.37
CA LYS A 245 10.48 3.14 -2.04
C LYS A 245 10.65 2.61 -0.64
N ARG A 246 11.54 1.64 -0.51
CA ARG A 246 11.92 1.00 0.75
C ARG A 246 12.50 2.03 1.74
N GLY A 247 12.18 1.85 3.02
CA GLY A 247 12.62 2.71 4.12
C GLY A 247 11.51 3.53 4.78
N ALA A 248 10.27 3.39 4.33
CA ALA A 248 9.11 4.03 4.94
C ALA A 248 8.45 3.11 6.00
N PRO A 249 7.60 3.65 6.89
CA PRO A 249 6.77 2.84 7.78
C PRO A 249 5.80 1.93 7.02
N ASN A 250 5.27 0.92 7.70
CA ASN A 250 4.20 0.04 7.18
C ASN A 250 4.61 -0.80 5.95
N GLN A 251 5.89 -1.13 5.81
CA GLN A 251 6.44 -1.89 4.69
C GLN A 251 6.73 -3.35 5.02
N GLN A 252 6.56 -3.72 6.28
CA GLN A 252 6.88 -5.04 6.78
C GLN A 252 5.65 -5.94 6.78
N TRP A 253 5.80 -7.16 6.27
CA TRP A 253 4.73 -8.12 6.07
C TRP A 253 5.06 -9.45 6.72
N LYS A 254 4.02 -10.13 7.21
CA LYS A 254 4.08 -11.48 7.73
C LYS A 254 2.96 -12.33 7.13
N PHE A 255 3.13 -13.64 7.28
CA PHE A 255 2.19 -14.64 6.81
C PHE A 255 1.51 -15.33 7.99
N SER A 256 0.27 -15.76 7.80
CA SER A 256 -0.49 -16.59 8.74
C SER A 256 -1.38 -17.58 8.01
#